data_AF-A0A3A4ZWM3-F1
#
_entry.id   AF-A0A3A4ZWM3-F1
#
_cell.length_a   1.000
_cell.length_b   1.000
_cell.length_c   1.000
_cell.angle_alpha   90.00
_cell.angle_beta   90.00
_cell.angle_gamma   90.00
#
_symmetry.space_group_name_H-M   'P 1'
#
loop_
_entity.id
_entity.type
_entity.pdbx_description
1 polymer ?
#
loop_
_entity_poly.entity_id
_entity_poly.type
_entity_poly.pdbx_seq_one_letter_code
_entity_poly.pdbx_strand_id
1 'polypeptide(L)'
;MKSGKWNVFITTAVLSVFLFAGAAPAADRAEVLKRTADKLTALYGEKDFRDMMEGVELFKKAGLSYQPSLVYPLEGIIECKDKTQLQTLLGIYLFDLNYAMVFGKTKEAAATNAVVVDIVKRLKLDEKVKPQILSADDLKRIAEKPNDPAGREIFIKYMMSNMRGLVTAAQSDPEVLESAVNAVMGATFMSLYVASELGLASGSGEKLVTLFNEQSSRMKKAQQIIESLLEDPGLAEFAKSSMRAKNLEHYLGVVMAKKGNMDESDLKKILSRTRPYWQEFSEKCK
;
A
#
# COMPACT_ATOMS: atom_id res chain seq x y z
N MET A 1 30.60 -61.31 -39.21
CA MET A 1 29.50 -62.30 -39.18
C MET A 1 28.85 -62.30 -37.81
N LYS A 2 27.51 -62.10 -37.78
CA LYS A 2 26.55 -62.42 -36.69
C LYS A 2 26.75 -61.70 -35.34
N SER A 3 26.03 -60.61 -35.06
CA SER A 3 24.62 -60.50 -34.63
C SER A 3 24.39 -60.76 -33.13
N GLY A 4 23.99 -59.71 -32.41
CA GLY A 4 22.74 -59.75 -31.65
C GLY A 4 22.81 -59.58 -30.13
N LYS A 5 21.87 -58.71 -29.67
CA LYS A 5 21.26 -58.57 -28.33
C LYS A 5 21.98 -57.56 -27.42
N TRP A 6 21.54 -56.29 -27.37
CA TRP A 6 20.24 -55.73 -26.89
C TRP A 6 20.11 -55.86 -25.36
N ASN A 7 19.80 -54.70 -24.75
CA ASN A 7 19.30 -54.45 -23.39
C ASN A 7 20.35 -54.14 -22.30
N VAL A 8 20.17 -53.14 -21.43
CA VAL A 8 19.10 -52.14 -21.26
C VAL A 8 19.68 -51.00 -20.41
N PHE A 9 19.21 -49.78 -20.69
CA PHE A 9 19.36 -48.57 -19.92
C PHE A 9 19.06 -48.78 -18.42
N ILE A 10 19.95 -48.33 -17.54
CA ILE A 10 19.59 -47.92 -16.17
C ILE A 10 19.86 -46.42 -16.07
N THR A 11 18.92 -45.63 -16.61
CA THR A 11 18.63 -44.29 -16.10
C THR A 11 17.32 -44.43 -15.37
N THR A 12 17.33 -44.41 -14.04
CA THR A 12 16.08 -44.33 -13.28
C THR A 12 16.27 -43.52 -12.01
N ALA A 13 15.69 -42.32 -12.08
CA ALA A 13 14.94 -41.66 -11.02
C ALA A 13 15.68 -41.16 -9.76
N VAL A 14 16.31 -39.99 -9.87
CA VAL A 14 16.30 -38.97 -8.80
C VAL A 14 16.01 -37.58 -9.40
N LEU A 15 14.94 -37.47 -10.19
CA LEU A 15 14.50 -36.21 -10.81
C LEU A 15 12.97 -36.08 -10.78
N SER A 16 12.37 -36.44 -9.63
CA SER A 16 10.91 -36.39 -9.47
C SER A 16 10.49 -36.01 -8.04
N VAL A 17 11.03 -34.92 -7.50
CA VAL A 17 10.48 -34.29 -6.27
C VAL A 17 10.22 -32.77 -6.43
N PHE A 18 10.49 -32.17 -7.59
CA PHE A 18 10.17 -30.74 -7.84
C PHE A 18 9.03 -30.55 -8.85
N LEU A 19 7.98 -31.36 -8.79
CA LEU A 19 6.81 -31.21 -9.66
C LEU A 19 5.51 -31.32 -8.88
N PHE A 20 5.30 -30.52 -7.83
CA PHE A 20 3.95 -30.15 -7.36
C PHE A 20 4.00 -28.86 -6.52
N ALA A 21 4.41 -27.75 -7.14
CA ALA A 21 3.84 -26.45 -6.85
C ALA A 21 3.24 -25.98 -8.17
N GLY A 22 1.91 -25.86 -8.24
CA GLY A 22 1.16 -25.76 -9.49
C GLY A 22 1.66 -24.65 -10.40
N ALA A 23 2.28 -25.03 -11.51
CA ALA A 23 2.52 -24.12 -12.62
C ALA A 23 1.17 -23.94 -13.34
N ALA A 24 0.41 -22.91 -12.95
CA ALA A 24 -0.67 -22.42 -13.80
C ALA A 24 -0.10 -22.10 -15.20
N PRO A 25 -0.82 -22.36 -16.30
CA PRO A 25 -0.37 -22.00 -17.63
C PRO A 25 0.00 -20.51 -17.70
N ALA A 26 1.05 -20.14 -18.43
CA ALA A 26 1.48 -18.73 -18.53
C ALA A 26 0.36 -17.78 -19.02
N ALA A 27 -0.59 -18.29 -19.81
CA ALA A 27 -1.79 -17.56 -20.24
C ALA A 27 -2.76 -17.25 -19.07
N ASP A 28 -2.91 -18.19 -18.13
CA ASP A 28 -3.75 -18.06 -16.94
C ASP A 28 -3.19 -16.97 -16.00
N ARG A 29 -1.85 -16.97 -15.81
CA ARG A 29 -1.16 -15.96 -15.01
C ARG A 29 -1.30 -14.54 -15.59
N ALA A 30 -1.16 -14.37 -16.91
CA ALA A 30 -1.28 -13.07 -17.55
C ALA A 30 -2.72 -12.51 -17.43
N GLU A 31 -3.73 -13.38 -17.57
CA GLU A 31 -5.13 -12.99 -17.40
C GLU A 31 -5.43 -12.55 -15.96
N VAL A 32 -4.86 -13.24 -14.97
CA VAL A 32 -5.01 -12.88 -13.55
C VAL A 32 -4.34 -11.55 -13.25
N LEU A 33 -3.09 -11.34 -13.70
CA LEU A 33 -2.38 -10.06 -13.51
C LEU A 33 -3.20 -8.89 -14.05
N LYS A 34 -3.71 -9.04 -15.28
CA LYS A 34 -4.59 -8.06 -15.90
C LYS A 34 -5.86 -7.84 -15.09
N ARG A 35 -6.55 -8.91 -14.67
CA ARG A 35 -7.79 -8.83 -13.88
C ARG A 35 -7.59 -8.11 -12.55
N THR A 36 -6.51 -8.41 -11.82
CA THR A 36 -6.20 -7.74 -10.55
C THR A 36 -5.81 -6.28 -10.78
N ALA A 37 -5.03 -5.97 -11.82
CA ALA A 37 -4.72 -4.59 -12.18
C ALA A 37 -5.98 -3.81 -12.62
N ASP A 38 -6.90 -4.45 -13.34
CA ASP A 38 -8.19 -3.87 -13.71
C ASP A 38 -9.07 -3.66 -12.45
N LYS A 39 -9.00 -4.57 -11.46
CA LYS A 39 -9.65 -4.39 -10.15
C LYS A 39 -9.05 -3.23 -9.37
N LEU A 40 -7.72 -3.08 -9.34
CA LEU A 40 -7.04 -1.92 -8.77
C LEU A 40 -7.52 -0.63 -9.44
N THR A 41 -7.63 -0.62 -10.77
CA THR A 41 -8.19 0.51 -11.54
C THR A 41 -9.65 0.76 -11.19
N ALA A 42 -10.47 -0.27 -11.02
CA ALA A 42 -11.89 -0.11 -10.71
C ALA A 42 -12.11 0.44 -9.29
N LEU A 43 -11.30 0.02 -8.32
CA LEU A 43 -11.43 0.43 -6.92
C LEU A 43 -10.77 1.79 -6.62
N TYR A 44 -9.74 2.13 -7.40
CA TYR A 44 -8.98 3.37 -7.31
C TYR A 44 -8.98 4.11 -8.64
N GLY A 45 -10.12 4.09 -9.33
CA GLY A 45 -10.33 4.87 -10.54
C GLY A 45 -10.17 6.37 -10.25
N GLU A 46 -10.17 7.19 -11.28
CA GLU A 46 -9.86 8.62 -11.15
C GLU A 46 -10.66 9.34 -10.04
N LYS A 47 -11.98 9.10 -9.98
CA LYS A 47 -12.82 9.64 -8.92
C LYS A 47 -12.46 9.05 -7.55
N ASP A 48 -12.39 7.73 -7.44
CA ASP A 48 -12.15 7.03 -6.18
C ASP A 48 -10.77 7.32 -5.57
N PHE A 49 -9.75 7.47 -6.42
CA PHE A 49 -8.41 7.86 -5.99
C PHE A 49 -8.40 9.30 -5.50
N ARG A 50 -9.09 10.21 -6.21
CA ARG A 50 -9.26 11.60 -5.75
C ARG A 50 -9.95 11.64 -4.40
N ASP A 51 -11.08 10.95 -4.24
CA ASP A 51 -11.81 10.85 -2.98
C ASP A 51 -10.92 10.30 -1.85
N MET A 52 -10.08 9.29 -2.14
CA MET A 52 -9.09 8.78 -1.20
C MET A 52 -8.03 9.84 -0.84
N MET A 53 -7.52 10.60 -1.81
CA MET A 53 -6.54 11.64 -1.52
C MET A 53 -7.16 12.75 -0.66
N GLU A 54 -8.34 13.21 -1.02
CA GLU A 54 -9.11 14.26 -0.34
C GLU A 54 -9.66 13.80 1.01
N GLY A 55 -9.92 12.51 1.21
CA GLY A 55 -10.40 11.99 2.50
C GLY A 55 -9.38 12.15 3.63
N VAL A 56 -8.10 12.39 3.34
CA VAL A 56 -7.12 12.81 4.38
C VAL A 56 -7.42 14.22 4.91
N GLU A 57 -8.13 15.06 4.16
CA GLU A 57 -8.62 16.35 4.66
C GLU A 57 -9.72 16.20 5.73
N LEU A 58 -10.35 15.02 5.85
CA LEU A 58 -11.30 14.76 6.95
C LEU A 58 -10.64 14.88 8.31
N PHE A 59 -9.33 14.63 8.42
CA PHE A 59 -8.59 14.87 9.65
C PHE A 59 -8.63 16.35 10.04
N LYS A 60 -8.36 17.25 9.09
CA LYS A 60 -8.42 18.70 9.28
C LYS A 60 -9.86 19.17 9.56
N LYS A 61 -10.85 18.62 8.83
CA LYS A 61 -12.28 18.92 9.05
C LYS A 61 -12.79 18.46 10.41
N ALA A 62 -12.23 17.38 10.95
CA ALA A 62 -12.48 16.90 12.30
C ALA A 62 -11.78 17.75 13.39
N GLY A 63 -11.05 18.81 13.02
CA GLY A 63 -10.32 19.67 13.95
C GLY A 63 -9.01 19.08 14.46
N LEU A 64 -8.53 17.99 13.85
CA LEU A 64 -7.27 17.36 14.21
C LEU A 64 -6.09 18.16 13.65
N SER A 65 -4.91 17.97 14.25
CA SER A 65 -3.66 18.63 13.84
C SER A 65 -2.64 17.63 13.32
N TYR A 66 -1.65 18.13 12.58
CA TYR A 66 -0.48 17.34 12.19
C TYR A 66 0.35 16.97 13.42
N GLN A 67 0.66 15.69 13.58
CA GLN A 67 1.53 15.19 14.65
C GLN A 67 2.77 14.49 14.06
N PRO A 68 3.98 15.07 14.22
CA PRO A 68 5.23 14.46 13.74
C PRO A 68 5.53 13.08 14.36
N SER A 69 5.00 12.78 15.54
CA SER A 69 5.17 11.47 16.19
C SER A 69 4.38 10.34 15.52
N LEU A 70 3.49 10.66 14.58
CA LEU A 70 2.66 9.68 13.87
C LEU A 70 3.22 9.30 12.50
N VAL A 71 4.20 10.05 11.99
CA VAL A 71 4.88 9.74 10.72
C VAL A 71 6.11 8.87 10.95
N TYR A 72 6.50 8.14 9.91
CA TYR A 72 7.68 7.28 9.98
C TYR A 72 8.98 8.09 10.02
N PRO A 73 10.03 7.59 10.71
CA PRO A 73 11.34 8.19 10.65
C PRO A 73 11.85 8.24 9.21
N LEU A 74 12.55 9.32 8.83
CA LEU A 74 13.03 9.50 7.46
C LEU A 74 14.42 8.90 7.21
N GLU A 75 15.16 8.58 8.28
CA GLU A 75 16.56 8.18 8.21
C GLU A 75 16.80 6.82 8.87
N GLY A 76 17.62 6.00 8.21
CA GLY A 76 18.07 4.72 8.73
C GLY A 76 16.97 3.67 8.78
N ILE A 77 15.89 3.81 7.98
CA ILE A 77 14.77 2.86 7.99
C ILE A 77 14.87 1.85 6.85
N ILE A 78 15.28 2.28 5.65
CA ILE A 78 15.06 1.54 4.39
C ILE A 78 16.26 0.70 3.96
N GLU A 79 17.44 0.93 4.54
CA GLU A 79 18.72 0.40 4.07
C GLU A 79 18.85 -1.12 4.21
N CYS A 80 18.25 -1.67 5.26
CA CYS A 80 18.30 -3.08 5.65
C CYS A 80 17.01 -3.85 5.31
N LYS A 81 16.02 -3.18 4.71
CA LYS A 81 14.69 -3.74 4.49
C LYS A 81 14.69 -4.62 3.24
N ASP A 82 14.00 -5.75 3.33
CA ASP A 82 13.79 -6.62 2.17
C ASP A 82 12.79 -6.01 1.17
N LYS A 83 12.63 -6.68 0.03
CA LYS A 83 11.72 -6.25 -1.05
C LYS A 83 10.29 -6.03 -0.54
N THR A 84 9.73 -7.00 0.19
CA THR A 84 8.34 -6.97 0.68
C THR A 84 8.15 -5.89 1.74
N GLN A 85 9.15 -5.63 2.58
CA GLN A 85 9.14 -4.54 3.55
C GLN A 85 9.20 -3.18 2.88
N LEU A 86 10.08 -3.00 1.89
CA LEU A 86 10.19 -1.77 1.09
C LEU A 86 8.89 -1.45 0.33
N GLN A 87 8.22 -2.44 -0.25
CA GLN A 87 6.95 -2.23 -0.95
C GLN A 87 5.83 -1.75 -0.03
N THR A 88 5.76 -2.24 1.21
CA THR A 88 4.83 -1.71 2.21
C THR A 88 5.24 -0.33 2.69
N LEU A 89 6.54 -0.10 2.93
CA LEU A 89 7.06 1.22 3.31
C LEU A 89 6.76 2.27 2.25
N LEU A 90 6.77 1.90 0.96
CA LEU A 90 6.33 2.78 -0.12
C LEU A 90 4.90 3.32 0.16
N GLY A 91 3.96 2.44 0.48
CA GLY A 91 2.60 2.82 0.85
C GLY A 91 2.51 3.72 2.10
N ILE A 92 3.27 3.37 3.13
CA ILE A 92 3.37 4.12 4.39
C ILE A 92 3.86 5.55 4.12
N TYR A 93 4.97 5.72 3.41
CA TYR A 93 5.50 7.05 3.10
C TYR A 93 4.64 7.82 2.10
N LEU A 94 3.92 7.17 1.18
CA LEU A 94 2.93 7.85 0.34
C LEU A 94 1.76 8.39 1.17
N PHE A 95 1.34 7.68 2.22
CA PHE A 95 0.37 8.21 3.19
C PHE A 95 0.94 9.39 3.97
N ASP A 96 2.15 9.26 4.53
CA ASP A 96 2.81 10.33 5.30
C ASP A 96 3.02 11.59 4.46
N LEU A 97 3.38 11.42 3.18
CA LEU A 97 3.48 12.49 2.20
C LEU A 97 2.14 13.21 2.04
N ASN A 98 1.04 12.47 1.82
CA ASN A 98 -0.28 13.07 1.70
C ASN A 98 -0.75 13.75 3.00
N TYR A 99 -0.46 13.15 4.16
CA TYR A 99 -0.76 13.71 5.47
C TYR A 99 -0.02 15.03 5.70
N ALA A 100 1.28 15.08 5.45
CA ALA A 100 2.06 16.32 5.52
C ALA A 100 1.49 17.39 4.57
N MET A 101 1.17 17.02 3.33
CA MET A 101 0.60 17.92 2.32
C MET A 101 -0.75 18.52 2.76
N VAL A 102 -1.69 17.72 3.28
CA VAL A 102 -3.00 18.19 3.75
C VAL A 102 -2.88 19.23 4.87
N PHE A 103 -1.87 19.08 5.72
CA PHE A 103 -1.58 20.00 6.81
C PHE A 103 -0.61 21.13 6.45
N GLY A 104 -0.24 21.26 5.18
CA GLY A 104 0.64 22.33 4.71
C GLY A 104 2.10 22.21 5.18
N LYS A 105 2.53 21.00 5.55
CA LYS A 105 3.88 20.67 6.04
C LYS A 105 4.81 20.36 4.88
N THR A 106 5.16 21.40 4.13
CA THR A 106 5.80 21.27 2.80
C THR A 106 7.25 20.82 2.88
N LYS A 107 7.97 21.16 3.97
CA LYS A 107 9.33 20.64 4.22
C LYS A 107 9.30 19.14 4.53
N GLU A 108 8.38 18.74 5.39
CA GLU A 108 8.15 17.34 5.76
C GLU A 108 7.71 16.54 4.52
N ALA A 109 6.79 17.07 3.72
CA ALA A 109 6.37 16.46 2.47
C ALA A 109 7.54 16.29 1.49
N ALA A 110 8.38 17.30 1.29
CA ALA A 110 9.55 17.20 0.42
C ALA A 110 10.56 16.14 0.90
N ALA A 111 10.82 16.08 2.21
CA ALA A 111 11.72 15.10 2.80
C ALA A 111 11.15 13.66 2.68
N THR A 112 9.85 13.47 2.96
CA THR A 112 9.17 12.19 2.74
C THR A 112 9.20 11.77 1.27
N ASN A 113 9.00 12.70 0.34
CA ASN A 113 9.07 12.40 -1.10
C ASN A 113 10.47 11.93 -1.54
N ALA A 114 11.54 12.45 -0.93
CA ALA A 114 12.89 11.95 -1.21
C ALA A 114 13.06 10.48 -0.80
N VAL A 115 12.49 10.07 0.34
CA VAL A 115 12.47 8.67 0.79
C VAL A 115 11.64 7.80 -0.18
N VAL A 116 10.47 8.28 -0.61
CA VAL A 116 9.64 7.58 -1.62
C VAL A 116 10.44 7.33 -2.91
N VAL A 117 11.18 8.32 -3.40
CA VAL A 117 12.03 8.19 -4.59
C VAL A 117 13.15 7.16 -4.37
N ASP A 118 13.78 7.12 -3.19
CA ASP A 118 14.82 6.11 -2.91
C ASP A 118 14.23 4.68 -2.84
N ILE A 119 13.06 4.51 -2.24
CA ILE A 119 12.35 3.22 -2.22
C ILE A 119 12.02 2.76 -3.65
N VAL A 120 11.50 3.66 -4.50
CA VAL A 120 11.18 3.35 -5.91
C VAL A 120 12.40 2.84 -6.66
N LYS A 121 13.57 3.49 -6.48
CA LYS A 121 14.84 3.06 -7.09
C LYS A 121 15.33 1.72 -6.56
N ARG A 122 15.27 1.50 -5.24
CA ARG A 122 15.68 0.24 -4.60
C ARG A 122 14.82 -0.94 -5.06
N LEU A 123 13.53 -0.69 -5.29
CA LEU A 123 12.59 -1.66 -5.87
C LEU A 123 12.72 -1.79 -7.39
N LYS A 124 13.57 -0.98 -8.05
CA LYS A 124 13.72 -0.88 -9.51
C LYS A 124 12.40 -0.63 -10.23
N LEU A 125 11.49 0.12 -9.58
CA LEU A 125 10.19 0.45 -10.15
C LEU A 125 10.31 1.57 -11.19
N ASP A 126 11.35 2.38 -11.14
CA ASP A 126 11.66 3.43 -12.12
C ASP A 126 12.12 2.90 -13.49
N GLU A 127 12.63 1.67 -13.53
CA GLU A 127 12.95 0.97 -14.78
C GLU A 127 11.69 0.40 -15.47
N LYS A 128 10.68 0.07 -14.67
CA LYS A 128 9.46 -0.66 -15.09
C LYS A 128 8.28 0.25 -15.32
N VAL A 129 8.17 1.24 -14.47
CA VAL A 129 7.19 2.31 -14.49
C VAL A 129 8.00 3.57 -14.80
N LYS A 130 7.51 4.47 -15.65
CA LYS A 130 8.15 5.78 -15.82
C LYS A 130 7.49 6.75 -14.82
N PRO A 131 7.92 6.78 -13.54
CA PRO A 131 7.26 7.60 -12.55
C PRO A 131 7.35 9.06 -12.97
N GLN A 132 6.24 9.76 -12.83
CA GLN A 132 6.28 11.22 -12.85
C GLN A 132 7.02 11.67 -11.60
N ILE A 133 7.75 12.78 -11.72
CA ILE A 133 8.45 13.44 -10.62
C ILE A 133 7.85 14.84 -10.55
N LEU A 134 7.51 15.31 -9.34
CA LEU A 134 7.14 16.72 -9.15
C LEU A 134 8.33 17.59 -9.54
N SER A 135 8.12 18.57 -10.43
CA SER A 135 9.18 19.50 -10.79
C SER A 135 9.58 20.37 -9.59
N ALA A 136 10.76 20.97 -9.65
CA ALA A 136 11.18 21.94 -8.64
C ALA A 136 10.19 23.12 -8.51
N ASP A 137 9.58 23.53 -9.62
CA ASP A 137 8.56 24.59 -9.65
C ASP A 137 7.23 24.13 -9.04
N ASP A 138 6.81 22.89 -9.29
CA ASP A 138 5.62 22.31 -8.63
C ASP A 138 5.83 22.23 -7.12
N LEU A 139 7.00 21.72 -6.69
CA LEU A 139 7.38 21.65 -5.28
C LEU A 139 7.42 23.04 -4.65
N LYS A 140 7.99 24.03 -5.35
CA LYS A 140 8.04 25.43 -4.88
C LYS A 140 6.65 26.03 -4.76
N ARG A 141 5.78 25.84 -5.76
CA ARG A 141 4.40 26.34 -5.75
C ARG A 141 3.59 25.74 -4.61
N ILE A 142 3.73 24.44 -4.39
CA ILE A 142 3.17 23.73 -3.24
C ILE A 142 3.74 24.29 -1.93
N ALA A 143 5.06 24.55 -1.88
CA ALA A 143 5.75 25.01 -0.68
C ALA A 143 5.38 26.43 -0.25
N GLU A 144 5.23 27.35 -1.20
CA GLU A 144 4.95 28.77 -0.95
C GLU A 144 3.49 29.02 -0.51
N LYS A 145 2.55 28.21 -1.00
CA LYS A 145 1.13 28.33 -0.68
C LYS A 145 0.55 26.98 -0.26
N PRO A 146 0.89 26.48 0.94
CA PRO A 146 0.53 25.14 1.40
C PRO A 146 -0.98 24.87 1.48
N ASN A 147 -1.81 25.91 1.57
CA ASN A 147 -3.27 25.80 1.61
C ASN A 147 -3.94 26.20 0.28
N ASP A 148 -3.19 26.45 -0.80
CA ASP A 148 -3.74 26.79 -2.12
C ASP A 148 -4.34 25.54 -2.79
N PRO A 149 -5.65 25.53 -3.12
CA PRO A 149 -6.28 24.42 -3.84
C PRO A 149 -5.57 24.07 -5.16
N ALA A 150 -4.95 25.04 -5.85
CA ALA A 150 -4.23 24.76 -7.08
C ALA A 150 -2.95 23.95 -6.85
N GLY A 151 -2.23 24.20 -5.74
CA GLY A 151 -1.09 23.39 -5.33
C GLY A 151 -1.51 21.97 -4.95
N ARG A 152 -2.65 21.85 -4.26
CA ARG A 152 -3.25 20.55 -3.93
C ARG A 152 -3.61 19.74 -5.18
N GLU A 153 -4.16 20.40 -6.19
CA GLU A 153 -4.54 19.75 -7.46
C GLU A 153 -3.34 19.23 -8.25
N ILE A 154 -2.22 19.96 -8.26
CA ILE A 154 -0.96 19.50 -8.87
C ILE A 154 -0.51 18.18 -8.22
N PHE A 155 -0.52 18.14 -6.88
CA PHE A 155 -0.13 16.95 -6.14
C PHE A 155 -1.08 15.76 -6.38
N ILE A 156 -2.40 15.99 -6.41
CA ILE A 156 -3.37 14.93 -6.72
C ILE A 156 -3.13 14.37 -8.13
N LYS A 157 -2.95 15.23 -9.13
CA LYS A 157 -2.65 14.80 -10.52
C LYS A 157 -1.35 14.01 -10.61
N TYR A 158 -0.31 14.44 -9.89
CA TYR A 158 0.96 13.73 -9.79
C TYR A 158 0.77 12.32 -9.22
N MET A 159 0.06 12.20 -8.09
CA MET A 159 -0.22 10.93 -7.43
C MET A 159 -1.05 10.00 -8.33
N MET A 160 -2.08 10.54 -8.98
CA MET A 160 -2.91 9.81 -9.93
C MET A 160 -2.13 9.31 -11.15
N SER A 161 -1.25 10.15 -11.72
CA SER A 161 -0.44 9.76 -12.88
C SER A 161 0.50 8.61 -12.54
N ASN A 162 1.15 8.67 -11.37
CA ASN A 162 1.98 7.58 -10.87
C ASN A 162 1.19 6.30 -10.59
N MET A 163 0.00 6.42 -9.97
CA MET A 163 -0.88 5.27 -9.75
C MET A 163 -1.32 4.62 -11.07
N ARG A 164 -1.71 5.42 -12.08
CA ARG A 164 -2.06 4.90 -13.41
C ARG A 164 -0.89 4.15 -14.04
N GLY A 165 0.31 4.75 -14.04
CA GLY A 165 1.51 4.10 -14.56
C GLY A 165 1.79 2.77 -13.87
N LEU A 166 1.70 2.74 -12.53
CA LEU A 166 1.91 1.55 -11.73
C LEU A 166 0.91 0.44 -12.08
N VAL A 167 -0.38 0.79 -12.17
CA VAL A 167 -1.44 -0.18 -12.49
C VAL A 167 -1.34 -0.69 -13.92
N THR A 168 -1.00 0.17 -14.89
CA THR A 168 -0.75 -0.28 -16.27
C THR A 168 0.41 -1.27 -16.35
N ALA A 169 1.53 -1.00 -15.66
CA ALA A 169 2.65 -1.94 -15.63
C ALA A 169 2.32 -3.24 -14.87
N ALA A 170 1.48 -3.18 -13.83
CA ALA A 170 0.99 -4.35 -13.09
C ALA A 170 0.16 -5.33 -13.94
N GLN A 171 -0.41 -4.90 -15.07
CA GLN A 171 -1.16 -5.80 -15.97
C GLN A 171 -0.29 -6.91 -16.58
N SER A 172 1.03 -6.71 -16.65
CA SER A 172 1.96 -7.66 -17.26
C SER A 172 3.20 -7.98 -16.42
N ASP A 173 3.47 -7.22 -15.35
CA ASP A 173 4.59 -7.46 -14.44
C ASP A 173 4.10 -7.85 -13.03
N PRO A 174 4.30 -9.11 -12.60
CA PRO A 174 3.86 -9.58 -11.29
C PRO A 174 4.55 -8.87 -10.13
N GLU A 175 5.79 -8.41 -10.28
CA GLU A 175 6.51 -7.69 -9.22
C GLU A 175 5.97 -6.27 -9.03
N VAL A 176 5.52 -5.65 -10.13
CA VAL A 176 4.85 -4.34 -10.07
C VAL A 176 3.49 -4.49 -9.41
N LEU A 177 2.72 -5.53 -9.76
CA LEU A 177 1.45 -5.81 -9.10
C LEU A 177 1.65 -6.04 -7.59
N GLU A 178 2.64 -6.84 -7.23
CA GLU A 178 2.98 -7.10 -5.83
C GLU A 178 3.34 -5.81 -5.09
N SER A 179 4.14 -4.93 -5.72
CA SER A 179 4.49 -3.63 -5.15
C SER A 179 3.27 -2.73 -4.95
N ALA A 180 2.36 -2.71 -5.92
CA ALA A 180 1.12 -1.92 -5.84
C ALA A 180 0.23 -2.38 -4.69
N VAL A 181 0.01 -3.69 -4.57
CA VAL A 181 -0.83 -4.27 -3.52
C VAL A 181 -0.23 -4.01 -2.14
N ASN A 182 1.07 -4.25 -1.96
CA ASN A 182 1.76 -4.01 -0.69
C ASN A 182 1.75 -2.52 -0.30
N ALA A 183 1.88 -1.61 -1.27
CA ALA A 183 1.76 -0.17 -1.03
C ALA A 183 0.33 0.22 -0.60
N VAL A 184 -0.71 -0.30 -1.25
CA VAL A 184 -2.10 -0.05 -0.82
C VAL A 184 -2.33 -0.55 0.61
N MET A 185 -1.81 -1.72 0.97
CA MET A 185 -1.90 -2.23 2.35
C MET A 185 -1.18 -1.33 3.36
N GLY A 186 0.05 -0.91 3.06
CA GLY A 186 0.81 0.00 3.93
C GLY A 186 0.09 1.32 4.17
N ALA A 187 -0.46 1.93 3.11
CA ALA A 187 -1.21 3.18 3.22
C ALA A 187 -2.53 3.02 4.00
N THR A 188 -3.27 1.94 3.75
CA THR A 188 -4.54 1.64 4.45
C THR A 188 -4.32 1.43 5.94
N PHE A 189 -3.26 0.70 6.26
CA PHE A 189 -2.87 0.44 7.63
C PHE A 189 -2.52 1.75 8.36
N MET A 190 -1.70 2.62 7.73
CA MET A 190 -1.33 3.89 8.34
C MET A 190 -2.50 4.83 8.52
N SER A 191 -3.43 4.87 7.57
CA SER A 191 -4.58 5.76 7.69
C SER A 191 -5.45 5.40 8.89
N LEU A 192 -5.60 4.11 9.18
CA LEU A 192 -6.30 3.64 10.38
C LEU A 192 -5.52 3.97 11.66
N TYR A 193 -4.20 3.68 11.69
CA TYR A 193 -3.36 3.98 12.86
C TYR A 193 -3.40 5.47 13.22
N VAL A 194 -3.16 6.36 12.24
CA VAL A 194 -3.17 7.82 12.47
C VAL A 194 -4.56 8.30 12.90
N ALA A 195 -5.64 7.79 12.28
CA ALA A 195 -7.01 8.14 12.69
C ALA A 195 -7.29 7.74 14.14
N SER A 196 -6.85 6.55 14.56
CA SER A 196 -7.05 6.08 15.92
C SER A 196 -6.20 6.83 16.96
N GLU A 197 -4.91 7.10 16.68
CA GLU A 197 -4.06 7.88 17.59
C GLU A 197 -4.59 9.31 17.78
N LEU A 198 -4.93 9.99 16.67
CA LEU A 198 -5.48 11.34 16.74
C LEU A 198 -6.86 11.37 17.41
N GLY A 199 -7.68 10.34 17.17
CA GLY A 199 -8.99 10.20 17.79
C GLY A 199 -8.91 10.00 19.31
N LEU A 200 -7.93 9.23 19.80
CA LEU A 200 -7.68 9.11 21.23
C LEU A 200 -7.20 10.45 21.84
N ALA A 201 -6.30 11.16 21.14
CA ALA A 201 -5.77 12.42 21.65
C ALA A 201 -6.80 13.56 21.69
N SER A 202 -7.76 13.57 20.76
CA SER A 202 -8.72 14.68 20.61
C SER A 202 -10.12 14.38 21.17
N GLY A 203 -10.33 13.16 21.67
CA GLY A 203 -11.62 12.65 22.12
C GLY A 203 -12.36 11.90 21.01
N SER A 204 -12.91 10.73 21.35
CA SER A 204 -13.72 9.89 20.46
C SER A 204 -15.15 10.42 20.29
N GLY A 205 -15.92 9.83 19.35
CA GLY A 205 -17.36 10.09 19.21
C GLY A 205 -17.75 10.79 17.90
N GLU A 206 -18.89 11.51 17.93
CA GLU A 206 -19.65 11.92 16.73
C GLU A 206 -18.83 12.73 15.71
N LYS A 207 -17.92 13.60 16.19
CA LYS A 207 -17.07 14.45 15.33
C LYS A 207 -16.13 13.65 14.43
N LEU A 208 -15.83 12.39 14.77
CA LEU A 208 -14.92 11.52 14.04
C LEU A 208 -15.65 10.47 13.19
N VAL A 209 -16.98 10.41 13.25
CA VAL A 209 -17.77 9.37 12.56
C VAL A 209 -17.51 9.36 11.06
N THR A 210 -17.52 10.53 10.42
CA THR A 210 -17.23 10.65 8.98
C THR A 210 -15.81 10.22 8.67
N LEU A 211 -14.83 10.60 9.48
CA LEU A 211 -13.43 10.21 9.30
C LEU A 211 -13.26 8.69 9.34
N PHE A 212 -13.87 8.03 10.32
CA PHE A 212 -13.75 6.58 10.49
C PHE A 212 -14.58 5.78 9.49
N ASN A 213 -15.72 6.29 9.04
CA ASN A 213 -16.46 5.69 7.93
C ASN A 213 -15.66 5.75 6.62
N GLU A 214 -14.94 6.85 6.38
CA GLU A 214 -14.00 6.93 5.26
C GLU A 214 -12.86 5.91 5.39
N GLN A 215 -12.28 5.74 6.59
CA GLN A 215 -11.27 4.69 6.80
C GLN A 215 -11.84 3.29 6.57
N SER A 216 -13.10 3.04 6.97
CA SER A 216 -13.79 1.78 6.69
C SER A 216 -13.93 1.53 5.19
N SER A 217 -14.27 2.56 4.42
CA SER A 217 -14.40 2.47 2.95
C SER A 217 -13.07 2.05 2.32
N ARG A 218 -11.96 2.65 2.75
CA ARG A 218 -10.60 2.30 2.29
C ARG A 218 -10.23 0.86 2.62
N MET A 219 -10.46 0.45 3.87
CA MET A 219 -10.21 -0.94 4.30
C MET A 219 -11.03 -1.95 3.49
N LYS A 220 -12.29 -1.62 3.16
CA LYS A 220 -13.13 -2.47 2.31
C LYS A 220 -12.56 -2.61 0.90
N LYS A 221 -12.10 -1.52 0.28
CA LYS A 221 -11.44 -1.57 -1.03
C LYS A 221 -10.14 -2.40 -0.98
N ALA A 222 -9.35 -2.21 0.07
CA ALA A 222 -8.15 -3.01 0.32
C ALA A 222 -8.48 -4.50 0.46
N GLN A 223 -9.53 -4.87 1.21
CA GLN A 223 -9.98 -6.25 1.35
C GLN A 223 -10.40 -6.84 -0.01
N GLN A 224 -11.16 -6.11 -0.82
CA GLN A 224 -11.57 -6.57 -2.15
C GLN A 224 -10.40 -6.83 -3.11
N ILE A 225 -9.27 -6.14 -2.93
CA ILE A 225 -8.04 -6.44 -3.68
C ILE A 225 -7.45 -7.78 -3.21
N ILE A 226 -7.36 -7.98 -1.90
CA ILE A 226 -6.85 -9.23 -1.33
C ILE A 226 -7.73 -10.42 -1.74
N GLU A 227 -9.05 -10.29 -1.64
CA GLU A 227 -10.01 -11.32 -2.08
C GLU A 227 -9.79 -11.69 -3.54
N SER A 228 -9.63 -10.69 -4.42
CA SER A 228 -9.36 -10.94 -5.84
C SER A 228 -8.03 -11.67 -6.10
N LEU A 229 -7.02 -11.50 -5.25
CA LEU A 229 -5.76 -12.22 -5.35
C LEU A 229 -5.86 -13.67 -4.84
N LEU A 230 -6.74 -13.92 -3.86
CA LEU A 230 -6.98 -15.25 -3.30
C LEU A 230 -7.77 -16.16 -4.24
N GLU A 231 -8.57 -15.58 -5.14
CA GLU A 231 -9.30 -16.30 -6.21
C GLU A 231 -8.36 -16.97 -7.23
N ASP A 232 -7.10 -16.54 -7.32
CA ASP A 232 -6.10 -17.12 -8.21
C ASP A 232 -5.05 -17.95 -7.44
N PRO A 233 -4.89 -19.25 -7.71
CA PRO A 233 -3.90 -20.09 -7.03
C PRO A 233 -2.44 -19.62 -7.19
N GLY A 234 -2.10 -18.98 -8.32
CA GLY A 234 -0.76 -18.48 -8.61
C GLY A 234 -0.38 -17.21 -7.84
N LEU A 235 -1.38 -16.42 -7.43
CA LEU A 235 -1.23 -15.22 -6.59
C LEU A 235 -1.72 -15.43 -5.15
N ALA A 236 -2.34 -16.57 -4.85
CA ALA A 236 -2.81 -16.88 -3.51
C ALA A 236 -1.66 -16.95 -2.49
N GLU A 237 -0.50 -17.48 -2.86
CA GLU A 237 0.69 -17.44 -1.98
C GLU A 237 1.18 -16.01 -1.76
N PHE A 238 1.10 -15.15 -2.79
CA PHE A 238 1.40 -13.72 -2.64
C PHE A 238 0.41 -13.05 -1.66
N ALA A 239 -0.89 -13.29 -1.79
CA ALA A 239 -1.90 -12.78 -0.86
C ALA A 239 -1.73 -13.31 0.57
N LYS A 240 -1.39 -14.60 0.73
CA LYS A 240 -1.16 -15.28 2.02
C LYS A 240 0.16 -14.89 2.69
N SER A 241 1.20 -14.55 1.90
CA SER A 241 2.50 -14.08 2.40
C SER A 241 2.41 -12.75 3.13
N SER A 242 1.29 -12.04 2.97
CA SER A 242 0.97 -10.87 3.75
C SER A 242 0.35 -11.27 5.09
N MET A 243 1.19 -11.43 6.11
CA MET A 243 0.79 -11.34 7.53
C MET A 243 -0.01 -10.04 7.87
N ARG A 244 -0.15 -9.13 6.89
CA ARG A 244 -0.84 -7.84 6.88
C ARG A 244 -2.34 -7.96 6.54
N ALA A 245 -2.75 -8.92 5.68
CA ALA A 245 -4.15 -9.14 5.34
C ALA A 245 -4.95 -9.81 6.48
N LYS A 246 -4.33 -10.72 7.24
CA LYS A 246 -4.97 -11.46 8.34
C LYS A 246 -5.62 -10.57 9.41
N ASN A 247 -5.14 -9.33 9.57
CA ASN A 247 -5.67 -8.41 10.56
C ASN A 247 -6.68 -7.40 9.96
N LEU A 248 -6.68 -7.21 8.63
CA LEU A 248 -7.52 -6.22 7.97
C LEU A 248 -9.01 -6.48 8.18
N GLU A 249 -9.43 -7.75 8.09
CA GLU A 249 -10.83 -8.14 8.31
C GLU A 249 -11.28 -7.87 9.75
N HIS A 250 -10.40 -8.08 10.73
CA HIS A 250 -10.71 -7.81 12.13
C HIS A 250 -10.91 -6.31 12.37
N TYR A 251 -10.05 -5.46 11.81
CA TYR A 251 -10.18 -4.01 11.89
C TYR A 251 -11.44 -3.51 11.20
N LEU A 252 -11.68 -4.01 9.99
CA LEU A 252 -12.87 -3.67 9.23
C LEU A 252 -14.14 -4.07 10.00
N GLY A 253 -14.16 -5.25 10.60
CA GLY A 253 -15.27 -5.72 11.44
C GLY A 253 -15.58 -4.78 12.61
N VAL A 254 -14.55 -4.27 13.31
CA VAL A 254 -14.74 -3.31 14.41
C VAL A 254 -15.34 -2.00 13.89
N VAL A 255 -14.74 -1.41 12.86
CA VAL A 255 -15.19 -0.09 12.35
C VAL A 255 -16.58 -0.17 11.72
N MET A 256 -16.88 -1.24 10.98
CA MET A 256 -18.20 -1.46 10.37
C MET A 256 -19.31 -1.70 11.40
N ALA A 257 -19.04 -2.48 12.46
CA ALA A 257 -20.02 -2.72 13.52
C ALA A 257 -20.44 -1.44 14.23
N LYS A 258 -19.49 -0.51 14.39
CA LYS A 258 -19.71 0.79 15.03
C LYS A 258 -20.20 1.88 14.07
N LYS A 259 -20.22 1.63 12.75
CA LYS A 259 -20.58 2.62 11.71
C LYS A 259 -19.82 3.94 11.88
N GLY A 260 -18.54 3.84 12.23
CA GLY A 260 -17.66 4.98 12.50
C GLY A 260 -17.85 5.64 13.88
N ASN A 261 -18.89 5.31 14.63
CA ASN A 261 -19.12 5.82 15.99
C ASN A 261 -18.33 5.01 17.03
N MET A 262 -17.02 5.22 17.02
CA MET A 262 -16.09 4.53 17.91
C MET A 262 -15.93 5.27 19.23
N ASP A 263 -15.90 4.51 20.33
CA ASP A 263 -15.52 4.99 21.65
C ASP A 263 -14.01 4.81 21.90
N GLU A 264 -13.52 5.33 23.02
CA GLU A 264 -12.10 5.23 23.41
C GLU A 264 -11.62 3.77 23.48
N SER A 265 -12.46 2.85 23.93
CA SER A 265 -12.13 1.43 24.03
C SER A 265 -11.98 0.79 22.65
N ASP A 266 -12.84 1.14 21.70
CA ASP A 266 -12.73 0.71 20.31
C ASP A 266 -11.41 1.19 19.67
N LEU A 267 -11.06 2.46 19.88
CA LEU A 267 -9.82 3.04 19.36
C LEU A 267 -8.59 2.38 19.97
N LYS A 268 -8.56 2.16 21.29
CA LYS A 268 -7.49 1.41 21.97
C LYS A 268 -7.37 -0.01 21.44
N LYS A 269 -8.49 -0.68 21.16
CA LYS A 269 -8.49 -2.03 20.59
C LYS A 269 -7.86 -2.06 19.21
N ILE A 270 -8.19 -1.10 18.34
CA ILE A 270 -7.54 -0.96 17.03
C ILE A 270 -6.03 -0.72 17.21
N LEU A 271 -5.65 0.24 18.05
CA LEU A 271 -4.24 0.58 18.28
C LEU A 271 -3.41 -0.55 18.88
N SER A 272 -3.98 -1.36 19.76
CA SER A 272 -3.28 -2.50 20.36
C SER A 272 -2.74 -3.49 19.33
N ARG A 273 -3.33 -3.51 18.13
CA ARG A 273 -2.96 -4.41 17.05
C ARG A 273 -2.26 -3.70 15.89
N THR A 274 -2.54 -2.41 15.69
CA THR A 274 -1.81 -1.62 14.70
C THR A 274 -0.42 -1.21 15.23
N ARG A 275 -0.28 -0.79 16.49
CA ARG A 275 1.02 -0.35 17.02
C ARG A 275 2.18 -1.34 16.83
N PRO A 276 2.02 -2.68 17.03
CA PRO A 276 3.08 -3.63 16.73
C PRO A 276 3.55 -3.62 15.27
N TYR A 277 2.62 -3.51 14.32
CA TYR A 277 2.96 -3.38 12.90
C TYR A 277 3.66 -2.03 12.64
N TRP A 278 3.21 -0.94 13.28
CA TRP A 278 3.91 0.34 13.16
C TRP A 278 5.36 0.25 13.65
N GLN A 279 5.59 -0.47 14.75
CA GLN A 279 6.91 -0.70 15.32
C GLN A 279 7.81 -1.53 14.40
N GLU A 280 7.28 -2.62 13.83
CA GLU A 280 8.02 -3.51 12.92
C GLU A 280 8.73 -2.76 11.79
N PHE A 281 8.05 -1.79 11.17
CA PHE A 281 8.62 -1.05 10.04
C PHE A 281 9.41 0.20 10.45
N SER A 282 9.24 0.70 11.68
CA SER A 282 9.90 1.93 12.17
C SER A 282 11.23 1.67 12.87
N GLU A 283 11.59 0.40 13.07
CA GLU A 283 12.90 0.01 13.56
C GLU A 283 14.01 0.45 12.60
N LYS A 284 14.94 1.23 13.14
CA LYS A 284 16.15 1.65 12.43
C LYS A 284 17.03 0.45 12.11
N CYS A 285 17.57 0.45 10.90
CA CYS A 285 18.65 -0.40 10.48
C CYS A 285 19.87 -0.18 11.38
N LYS A 286 20.50 -1.29 11.73
CA LYS A 286 21.72 -1.33 12.54
C LYS A 286 22.96 -1.12 11.69
#